data_AF-A0A172QHD7-F1
#
_entry.id   AF-A0A172QHD7-F1
#
_cell.length_a   1.000
_cell.length_b   1.000
_cell.length_c   1.000
_cell.angle_alpha   90.00
_cell.angle_beta   90.00
_cell.angle_gamma   90.00
#
_symmetry.space_group_name_H-M   'P 1'
#
loop_
_entity.id
_entity.type
_entity.pdbx_description
1 polymer ?
#
loop_
_entity_poly.entity_id
_entity_poly.type
_entity_poly.pdbx_seq_one_letter_code
_entity_poly.pdbx_strand_id
1 'polypeptide(L)'
;MLTLPSFLIVMATFLFIFLWHPLSMTAVIIFQSLAVAINLYTYTQTSWFTYILIMTFISGMMIIFAYISSIVPNETITKTPFFISTSIIATTLVMLMLFLTESTSFTSLNMPLNMNALYNLSIATIFKIFKSNTNTMAIVLISYLLIVLIMVVKITAFNKGPLRIK
;
A
#
# COMPACT_ATOMS: atom_id res chain seq x y z
N MET A 1 -3.42 1.54 -19.80
CA MET A 1 -3.97 2.91 -19.73
C MET A 1 -3.56 3.46 -18.38
N LEU A 2 -2.75 4.53 -18.35
CA LEU A 2 -2.36 5.17 -17.09
C LEU A 2 -3.58 5.89 -16.53
N THR A 3 -4.39 5.16 -15.77
CA THR A 3 -5.56 5.72 -15.07
C THR A 3 -5.10 6.79 -14.08
N LEU A 4 -5.90 7.85 -13.86
CA LEU A 4 -5.66 8.89 -12.83
C LEU A 4 -5.06 8.38 -11.51
N PRO A 5 -5.54 7.27 -10.91
CA PRO A 5 -4.93 6.72 -9.70
C PRO A 5 -3.50 6.20 -9.88
N SER A 6 -3.09 5.73 -11.06
CA SER A 6 -1.71 5.27 -11.33
C SER A 6 -0.70 6.41 -11.23
N PHE A 7 -1.11 7.60 -11.66
CA PHE A 7 -0.33 8.81 -11.51
C PHE A 7 -0.19 9.26 -10.06
N LEU A 8 -1.25 9.16 -9.26
CA LEU A 8 -1.21 9.48 -7.83
C LEU A 8 -0.21 8.58 -7.08
N ILE A 9 -0.04 7.32 -7.50
CA ILE A 9 0.98 6.43 -6.92
C ILE A 9 2.37 6.98 -7.18
N VAL A 10 2.67 7.35 -8.43
CA VAL A 10 4.00 7.89 -8.80
C VAL A 10 4.30 9.15 -7.98
N MET A 11 3.31 10.05 -7.82
CA MET A 11 3.44 11.23 -6.98
C MET A 11 3.77 10.87 -5.52
N ALA A 12 3.01 9.96 -4.93
CA ALA A 12 3.23 9.54 -3.55
C ALA A 12 4.62 8.90 -3.34
N THR A 13 5.10 8.11 -4.32
CA THR A 13 6.45 7.51 -4.23
C THR A 13 7.56 8.54 -4.26
N PHE A 14 7.45 9.59 -5.09
CA PHE A 14 8.44 10.67 -5.09
C PHE A 14 8.39 11.48 -3.78
N LEU A 15 7.19 11.81 -3.30
CA LEU A 15 7.03 12.48 -2.01
C LEU A 15 7.67 11.69 -0.86
N PHE A 16 7.52 10.37 -0.87
CA PHE A 16 8.06 9.50 0.19
C PHE A 16 9.57 9.62 0.36
N ILE A 17 10.32 9.73 -0.75
CA ILE A 17 11.79 9.81 -0.72
C ILE A 17 12.29 11.08 -0.01
N PHE A 18 11.53 12.16 -0.07
CA PHE A 18 11.95 13.47 0.47
C PHE A 18 11.40 13.78 1.87
N LEU A 19 10.54 12.93 2.42
CA LEU A 19 10.00 13.11 3.76
C LEU A 19 10.97 12.56 4.79
N TRP A 20 11.17 13.29 5.89
CA TRP A 20 12.09 12.91 6.96
C TRP A 20 11.35 12.49 8.22
N HIS A 21 10.19 13.10 8.48
CA HIS A 21 9.44 12.85 9.71
C HIS A 21 8.62 11.55 9.59
N PRO A 22 8.77 10.58 10.51
CA PRO A 22 8.07 9.29 10.44
C PRO A 22 6.55 9.40 10.32
N LEU A 23 5.92 10.34 11.02
CA LEU A 23 4.48 10.61 10.89
C LEU A 23 4.09 10.99 9.46
N SER A 24 4.87 11.86 8.80
CA SER A 24 4.60 12.25 7.41
C SER A 24 4.83 11.09 6.43
N MET A 25 5.83 10.25 6.68
CA MET A 25 6.06 9.03 5.91
C MET A 25 4.86 8.07 6.02
N THR A 26 4.33 7.85 7.23
CA THR A 26 3.14 6.99 7.42
C THR A 26 1.91 7.54 6.71
N ALA A 27 1.71 8.86 6.73
CA ALA A 27 0.59 9.50 6.05
C ALA A 27 0.67 9.31 4.51
N VAL A 28 1.85 9.45 3.92
CA VAL A 28 2.04 9.23 2.47
C VAL A 28 1.82 7.77 2.09
N ILE A 29 2.27 6.81 2.90
CA ILE A 29 2.03 5.39 2.63
C ILE A 29 0.53 5.05 2.67
N ILE A 30 -0.22 5.59 3.64
CA ILE A 30 -1.68 5.40 3.71
C ILE A 30 -2.34 5.95 2.43
N PHE A 31 -1.99 7.15 2.01
CA PHE A 31 -2.52 7.74 0.77
C PHE A 31 -2.16 6.91 -0.47
N GLN A 32 -0.92 6.45 -0.57
CA GLN A 32 -0.47 5.58 -1.66
C GLN A 32 -1.26 4.27 -1.70
N SER A 33 -1.52 3.64 -0.55
CA SER A 33 -2.27 2.39 -0.48
C SER A 33 -3.72 2.54 -0.97
N LEU A 34 -4.36 3.69 -0.71
CA LEU A 34 -5.68 4.01 -1.26
C LEU A 34 -5.65 4.15 -2.78
N ALA A 35 -4.66 4.86 -3.33
CA ALA A 35 -4.49 5.00 -4.78
C ALA A 35 -4.22 3.64 -5.48
N VAL A 36 -3.45 2.74 -4.84
CA VAL A 36 -3.25 1.37 -5.30
C VAL A 36 -4.55 0.58 -5.26
N ALA A 37 -5.33 0.66 -4.19
CA ALA A 37 -6.60 -0.05 -4.08
C ALA A 37 -7.60 0.34 -5.18
N ILE A 38 -7.67 1.64 -5.51
CA ILE A 38 -8.55 2.11 -6.60
C ILE A 38 -8.07 1.59 -7.96
N ASN A 39 -6.76 1.58 -8.24
CA ASN A 39 -6.25 0.95 -9.46
C ASN A 39 -6.56 -0.55 -9.50
N LEU A 40 -6.41 -1.25 -8.39
CA LEU A 40 -6.66 -2.70 -8.34
C LEU A 40 -8.14 -3.01 -8.58
N TYR A 41 -9.05 -2.13 -8.13
CA TYR A 41 -10.47 -2.21 -8.44
C TYR A 41 -10.74 -2.09 -9.94
N THR A 42 -10.12 -1.12 -10.62
CA THR A 42 -10.37 -0.92 -12.07
C THR A 42 -9.89 -2.11 -12.91
N TYR A 43 -8.80 -2.77 -12.52
CA TYR A 43 -8.30 -3.95 -13.24
C TYR A 43 -9.08 -5.23 -12.93
N THR A 44 -9.37 -5.49 -11.66
CA THR A 44 -9.94 -6.78 -11.25
C THR A 44 -11.46 -6.78 -11.20
N GLN A 45 -12.10 -5.60 -11.20
CA GLN A 45 -13.55 -5.40 -11.10
C GLN A 45 -14.19 -6.16 -9.91
N THR A 46 -13.40 -6.48 -8.89
CA THR A 46 -13.82 -7.18 -7.68
C THR A 46 -13.33 -6.42 -6.45
N SER A 47 -14.21 -6.24 -5.47
CA SER A 47 -13.92 -5.45 -4.26
C SER A 47 -13.16 -6.23 -3.18
N TRP A 48 -13.07 -7.56 -3.28
CA TRP A 48 -12.46 -8.39 -2.25
C TRP A 48 -10.95 -8.15 -2.11
N PHE A 49 -10.23 -8.09 -3.22
CA PHE A 49 -8.78 -7.84 -3.20
C PHE A 49 -8.44 -6.42 -2.73
N THR A 50 -9.25 -5.44 -3.12
CA THR A 50 -9.05 -4.03 -2.74
C THR A 50 -9.32 -3.84 -1.24
N TYR A 51 -10.32 -4.52 -0.70
CA TYR A 51 -10.61 -4.53 0.73
C TYR A 51 -9.48 -5.14 1.56
N ILE A 52 -8.98 -6.34 1.19
CA ILE A 52 -7.88 -6.99 1.92
C ILE A 52 -6.62 -6.11 1.92
N LEU A 53 -6.32 -5.45 0.79
CA LEU A 53 -5.18 -4.55 0.68
C LEU A 53 -5.30 -3.37 1.64
N ILE A 54 -6.45 -2.69 1.68
CA ILE A 54 -6.64 -1.54 2.57
C ILE A 54 -6.52 -1.94 4.05
N MET A 55 -7.14 -3.07 4.45
CA MET A 55 -7.13 -3.52 5.85
C MET A 55 -5.72 -3.90 6.33
N THR A 56 -4.94 -4.57 5.49
CA THR A 56 -3.59 -5.01 5.85
C THR A 56 -2.61 -3.84 5.95
N PHE A 57 -2.69 -2.87 5.05
CA PHE A 57 -1.82 -1.68 5.12
C PHE A 57 -2.18 -0.75 6.28
N ILE A 58 -3.46 -0.49 6.55
CA ILE A 58 -3.86 0.36 7.69
C ILE A 58 -3.42 -0.28 9.02
N SER A 59 -3.68 -1.57 9.21
CA SER A 59 -3.30 -2.27 10.45
C SER A 59 -1.78 -2.28 10.67
N GLY A 60 -0.98 -2.57 9.63
CA GLY A 60 0.48 -2.56 9.74
C GLY A 60 1.05 -1.17 10.04
N MET A 61 0.57 -0.13 9.36
CA MET A 61 1.10 1.23 9.53
C MET A 61 0.75 1.83 10.90
N MET A 62 -0.41 1.48 11.47
CA MET A 62 -0.78 1.91 12.83
C MET A 62 0.16 1.34 13.90
N ILE A 63 0.59 0.08 13.76
CA ILE A 63 1.54 -0.54 14.70
C ILE A 63 2.90 0.15 14.63
N ILE A 64 3.38 0.42 13.41
CA ILE A 64 4.65 1.15 13.20
C ILE A 64 4.56 2.57 13.77
N PHE A 65 3.43 3.25 13.57
CA PHE A 65 3.19 4.57 14.13
C PHE A 65 3.24 4.57 15.67
N ALA A 66 2.57 3.61 16.32
CA ALA A 66 2.58 3.47 17.77
C ALA A 66 4.01 3.21 18.31
N TYR A 67 4.80 2.41 17.59
CA TYR A 67 6.19 2.15 17.96
C TYR A 67 7.06 3.40 17.86
N ILE A 68 7.04 4.11 16.73
CA ILE A 68 7.93 5.25 16.51
C ILE A 68 7.58 6.44 17.41
N SER A 69 6.27 6.71 17.61
CA SER A 69 5.83 7.77 18.54
C SER A 69 6.21 7.50 20.00
N SER A 70 6.47 6.25 20.37
CA SER A 70 6.95 5.90 21.71
C SER A 70 8.46 6.09 21.92
N ILE A 71 9.24 6.21 20.83
CA ILE A 71 10.71 6.25 20.88
C ILE A 71 11.25 7.66 20.63
N VAL A 72 10.62 8.42 19.73
CA VAL A 72 11.12 9.75 19.34
C VAL A 72 10.24 10.81 20.02
N PRO A 73 10.81 11.80 20.75
CA PRO A 73 10.03 12.94 21.22
C PRO A 73 9.39 13.64 20.03
N ASN A 74 8.21 14.24 20.20
CA ASN A 74 7.46 14.91 19.14
C ASN A 74 8.21 16.20 18.69
N GLU A 75 9.30 16.04 17.93
CA GLU A 75 10.07 17.13 17.36
C GLU A 75 9.18 17.87 16.36
N THR A 76 9.11 19.19 16.52
CA THR A 76 8.32 20.02 15.63
C THR A 76 8.88 19.92 14.21
N ILE A 77 8.00 19.79 13.22
CA ILE A 77 8.34 19.74 11.80
C ILE A 77 8.93 21.10 11.40
N THR A 78 10.22 21.26 11.60
CA THR A 78 10.90 22.55 11.44
C THR A 78 11.46 22.62 10.02
N LYS A 79 10.60 23.10 9.13
CA LYS A 79 10.83 23.48 7.72
C LYS A 79 10.81 22.33 6.73
N THR A 80 9.97 22.47 5.71
CA THR A 80 10.09 21.70 4.47
C THR A 80 11.35 22.18 3.75
N PRO A 81 12.39 21.34 3.58
CA PRO A 81 13.55 21.71 2.77
C PRO A 81 13.09 22.12 1.36
N PHE A 82 13.80 23.09 0.77
CA PHE A 82 13.59 23.56 -0.62
C PHE A 82 13.60 22.40 -1.66
N PHE A 83 14.23 21.27 -1.32
CA PHE A 83 14.17 20.04 -2.11
C PHE A 83 12.76 19.42 -2.19
N ILE A 84 11.96 19.52 -1.13
CA ILE A 84 10.57 19.03 -1.16
C ILE A 84 9.74 19.91 -2.09
N SER A 85 9.85 21.24 -2.03
CA SER A 85 9.06 22.13 -2.90
C SER A 85 9.44 21.95 -4.38
N THR A 86 10.73 21.81 -4.69
CA THR A 86 11.19 21.56 -6.07
C THR A 86 10.78 20.18 -6.59
N SER A 87 10.77 19.14 -5.74
CA SER A 87 10.26 17.81 -6.13
C SER A 87 8.76 17.81 -6.43
N ILE A 88 7.96 18.55 -5.65
CA ILE A 88 6.53 18.70 -5.89
C ILE A 88 6.28 19.40 -7.23
N ILE A 89 7.07 20.43 -7.57
CA ILE A 89 6.92 21.14 -8.84
C ILE A 89 7.36 20.26 -10.02
N ALA A 90 8.44 19.49 -9.89
CA ALA A 90 8.90 18.60 -10.96
C ALA A 90 7.88 17.49 -11.26
N THR A 91 7.31 16.90 -10.21
CA THR A 91 6.29 15.85 -10.36
C THR A 91 4.99 16.39 -10.95
N THR A 92 4.54 17.60 -10.59
CA THR A 92 3.33 18.20 -11.20
C THR A 92 3.51 18.55 -12.68
N LEU A 93 4.73 18.90 -13.11
CA LEU A 93 5.03 19.13 -14.52
C LEU A 93 5.02 17.84 -15.35
N VAL A 94 5.59 16.75 -14.82
CA VAL A 94 5.53 15.43 -15.46
C VAL A 94 4.08 14.97 -15.60
N MET A 95 3.27 15.22 -14.58
CA MET A 95 1.83 14.95 -14.58
C MET A 95 1.07 15.69 -15.68
N LEU A 96 1.36 16.97 -15.85
CA LEU A 96 0.70 17.81 -16.85
C LEU A 96 1.04 17.34 -18.27
N MET A 97 2.29 16.95 -18.50
CA MET A 97 2.71 16.36 -19.78
C MET A 97 1.99 15.04 -20.07
N LEU A 98 1.90 14.14 -19.10
CA LEU A 98 1.29 12.82 -19.30
C LEU A 98 -0.24 12.90 -19.46
N PHE A 99 -0.91 13.79 -18.72
CA PHE A 99 -2.36 13.99 -18.86
C PHE A 99 -2.74 14.51 -20.25
N LEU A 100 -1.94 15.42 -20.81
CA LEU A 100 -2.17 15.94 -22.15
C LEU A 100 -2.06 14.84 -23.22
N THR A 101 -1.15 13.88 -23.03
CA THR A 101 -0.95 12.78 -24.00
C THR A 101 -2.10 11.77 -24.05
N GLU A 102 -2.70 11.40 -22.91
CA GLU A 102 -3.75 10.36 -22.88
C GLU A 102 -5.15 10.86 -23.31
N SER A 103 -5.40 12.18 -23.29
CA SER A 103 -6.70 12.76 -23.68
C SER A 103 -7.14 12.43 -25.12
N THR A 104 -6.22 11.93 -25.95
CA THR A 104 -6.45 11.59 -27.36
C THR A 104 -6.89 10.14 -27.60
N SER A 105 -6.93 9.29 -26.57
CA SER A 105 -7.18 7.84 -26.71
C SER A 105 -8.43 7.32 -25.97
N PHE A 106 -9.35 8.22 -25.60
CA PHE A 106 -10.60 7.90 -24.89
C PHE A 106 -11.73 7.42 -25.82
N THR A 107 -11.40 6.67 -26.87
CA THR A 107 -12.42 6.01 -27.71
C THR A 107 -12.14 4.52 -27.77
N SER A 108 -13.18 3.75 -27.44
CA SER A 108 -13.29 2.29 -27.48
C SER A 108 -12.66 1.56 -26.29
N LEU A 109 -13.51 1.17 -25.33
CA LEU A 109 -13.60 -0.21 -24.80
C LEU A 109 -14.76 -0.29 -23.77
N ASN A 110 -15.94 0.24 -24.14
CA ASN A 110 -17.18 -0.12 -23.45
C ASN A 110 -17.63 -1.49 -23.96
N MET A 111 -16.89 -2.54 -23.60
CA MET A 111 -17.40 -3.90 -23.68
C MET A 111 -18.38 -4.09 -22.52
N PRO A 112 -19.60 -4.60 -22.77
CA PRO A 112 -20.53 -4.88 -21.68
C PRO A 112 -19.94 -5.98 -20.79
N LEU A 113 -19.44 -5.58 -19.62
CA LEU A 113 -18.96 -6.49 -18.59
C LEU A 113 -20.16 -7.30 -18.09
N ASN A 114 -20.17 -8.60 -18.39
CA ASN A 114 -21.16 -9.52 -17.85
C ASN A 114 -20.92 -9.70 -16.35
N MET A 115 -21.67 -8.95 -15.54
CA MET A 115 -21.53 -8.92 -14.07
C MET A 115 -21.63 -10.31 -13.43
N ASN A 116 -22.42 -11.23 -13.99
CA ASN A 116 -22.56 -12.58 -13.46
C ASN A 116 -21.30 -13.44 -13.69
N ALA A 117 -20.58 -13.21 -14.79
CA ALA A 117 -19.31 -13.90 -15.06
C ALA A 117 -18.20 -13.40 -14.13
N LEU A 118 -18.19 -12.10 -13.79
CA LEU A 118 -17.23 -11.52 -12.86
C LEU A 118 -17.42 -12.02 -11.42
N TYR A 119 -18.68 -12.14 -10.98
CA TYR A 119 -18.98 -12.67 -9.64
C TYR A 119 -18.48 -14.12 -9.49
N ASN A 120 -18.75 -14.98 -10.47
CA ASN A 120 -18.28 -16.37 -10.46
C ASN A 120 -16.75 -16.47 -10.55
N LEU A 121 -16.10 -15.58 -11.33
CA LEU A 121 -14.64 -15.49 -11.39
C LEU A 121 -14.05 -15.12 -10.01
N SER A 122 -14.65 -14.15 -9.31
CA SER A 122 -14.16 -13.69 -8.00
C SER A 122 -14.14 -14.81 -6.96
N ILE A 123 -15.25 -15.55 -6.83
CA ILE A 123 -15.38 -16.67 -5.90
C ILE A 123 -14.42 -17.79 -6.30
N ALA A 124 -14.35 -18.12 -7.59
CA ALA A 124 -13.44 -19.13 -8.10
C ALA A 124 -11.97 -18.79 -7.80
N THR A 125 -11.56 -17.51 -7.89
CA THR A 125 -10.19 -17.09 -7.57
C THR A 125 -9.84 -17.22 -6.09
N ILE A 126 -10.75 -16.92 -5.17
CA ILE A 126 -10.52 -17.03 -3.72
C ILE A 126 -10.37 -18.50 -3.32
N PHE A 127 -11.28 -19.37 -3.78
CA PHE A 127 -11.23 -20.80 -3.46
C PHE A 127 -10.15 -21.56 -4.26
N LYS A 128 -9.55 -20.93 -5.28
CA LYS A 128 -8.47 -21.53 -6.07
C LYS A 128 -7.29 -21.93 -5.19
N ILE A 129 -6.92 -21.15 -4.16
CA ILE A 129 -5.77 -21.46 -3.31
C ILE A 129 -5.92 -22.80 -2.58
N PHE A 130 -7.16 -23.16 -2.19
CA PHE A 130 -7.45 -24.39 -1.48
C PHE A 130 -7.75 -25.58 -2.39
N LYS A 131 -7.72 -25.40 -3.71
CA LYS A 131 -7.89 -26.51 -4.65
C LYS A 131 -6.65 -27.41 -4.64
N SER A 132 -6.83 -28.70 -4.93
CA SER A 132 -5.80 -29.74 -4.80
C SER A 132 -4.45 -29.42 -5.46
N ASN A 133 -4.44 -28.68 -6.58
CA ASN A 133 -3.20 -28.35 -7.30
C ASN A 133 -2.37 -27.21 -6.65
N THR A 134 -3.01 -26.34 -5.88
CA THR A 134 -2.44 -25.10 -5.30
C THR A 134 -2.31 -25.16 -3.78
N ASN A 135 -2.80 -26.24 -3.16
CA ASN A 135 -2.74 -26.46 -1.72
C ASN A 135 -1.30 -26.46 -1.16
N THR A 136 -0.30 -26.82 -1.97
CA THR A 136 1.12 -26.75 -1.57
C THR A 136 1.53 -25.34 -1.19
N MET A 137 1.05 -24.32 -1.90
CA MET A 137 1.33 -22.91 -1.57
C MET A 137 0.64 -22.50 -0.26
N ALA A 138 -0.56 -23.02 0.02
CA ALA A 138 -1.25 -22.77 1.28
C ALA A 138 -0.47 -23.34 2.48
N ILE A 139 0.03 -24.58 2.36
CA ILE A 139 0.84 -25.23 3.40
C ILE A 139 2.12 -24.43 3.68
N VAL A 140 2.81 -23.94 2.63
CA VAL A 140 4.01 -23.11 2.80
C VAL A 140 3.69 -21.81 3.54
N LEU A 141 2.61 -21.09 3.17
CA LEU A 141 2.22 -19.85 3.84
C LEU A 141 1.88 -20.04 5.32
N ILE A 142 1.14 -21.10 5.66
CA ILE A 142 0.80 -21.42 7.05
C ILE A 142 2.07 -21.72 7.85
N SER A 143 2.98 -22.54 7.31
CA SER A 143 4.25 -22.86 7.96
C SER A 143 5.13 -21.62 8.15
N TYR A 144 5.16 -20.71 7.17
CA TYR A 144 5.89 -19.46 7.25
C TYR A 144 5.37 -18.56 8.38
N LEU A 145 4.06 -18.32 8.45
CA LEU A 145 3.46 -17.51 9.52
C LEU A 145 3.73 -18.11 10.91
N LEU A 146 3.70 -19.44 11.03
CA LEU A 146 4.00 -20.14 12.28
C LEU A 146 5.46 -19.91 12.71
N ILE A 147 6.42 -20.06 11.79
CA ILE A 147 7.83 -19.83 12.08
C ILE A 147 8.07 -18.37 12.49
N VAL A 148 7.46 -17.40 11.78
CA VAL A 148 7.55 -15.97 12.13
C VAL A 148 7.05 -15.72 13.55
N LEU A 149 5.90 -16.29 13.93
CA LEU A 149 5.36 -16.13 15.29
C LEU A 149 6.34 -16.65 16.36
N ILE A 150 6.91 -17.85 16.17
CA ILE A 150 7.89 -18.41 17.10
C ILE A 150 9.13 -17.52 17.20
N MET A 151 9.61 -17.00 16.07
CA MET A 151 10.77 -16.12 16.04
C MET A 151 10.50 -14.80 16.77
N VAL A 152 9.33 -14.17 16.55
CA VAL A 152 8.93 -12.94 17.24
C VAL A 152 8.91 -13.15 18.75
N VAL A 153 8.31 -14.25 19.25
CA VAL A 153 8.28 -14.56 20.69
C VAL A 153 9.69 -14.76 21.26
N LYS A 154 10.60 -15.40 20.52
CA LYS A 154 12.00 -15.57 20.96
C LYS A 154 12.76 -14.24 21.01
N ILE A 155 12.54 -13.33 20.06
CA ILE A 155 13.19 -12.01 20.02
C ILE A 155 12.63 -11.09 21.10
N THR A 156 11.34 -11.15 21.43
CA THR A 156 10.77 -10.32 22.50
C THR A 156 11.10 -10.84 23.90
N ALA A 157 11.51 -12.11 24.06
CA ALA A 157 11.90 -12.69 25.34
C ALA A 157 13.28 -12.22 25.87
N PHE A 158 13.97 -11.28 25.22
CA PHE A 158 15.21 -10.71 25.73
C PHE A 158 14.95 -9.84 26.97
N ASN A 159 15.20 -10.43 28.13
CA ASN A 159 14.93 -9.87 29.45
C ASN A 159 16.10 -8.98 29.93
N LYS A 160 16.34 -7.82 29.30
CA LYS A 160 17.36 -6.87 29.77
C LYS A 160 16.80 -5.47 29.99
N GLY A 161 16.28 -5.26 31.20
CA GLY A 161 15.98 -3.95 31.79
C GLY A 161 14.89 -3.14 31.09
N PRO A 162 14.21 -2.21 31.79
CA PRO A 162 13.24 -1.34 31.16
C PRO A 162 13.94 -0.43 30.12
N LEU A 163 13.39 -0.38 28.90
CA LEU A 163 13.81 0.53 27.81
C LEU A 163 13.76 2.02 28.20
N ARG A 164 13.07 2.34 29.30
CA ARG A 164 13.03 3.68 29.90
C ARG A 164 13.68 3.62 31.29
N ILE A 165 14.92 4.09 31.35
CA ILE A 165 15.48 4.59 32.61
C ILE A 165 14.80 5.95 32.87
N LYS A 166 14.39 6.18 34.12
CA LYS A 166 13.67 7.39 34.54
C LYS A 166 14.37 8.68 34.11
#